data_AF-A0A378XZ41-F1
#
_entry.id   AF-A0A378XZ41-F1
#
_cell.length_a   1.000
_cell.length_b   1.000
_cell.length_c   1.000
_cell.angle_alpha   90.00
_cell.angle_beta   90.00
_cell.angle_gamma   90.00
#
_symmetry.space_group_name_H-M   'P 1'
#
loop_
_entity.id
_entity.type
_entity.pdbx_description
1 polymer ?
#
loop_
_entity_poly.entity_id
_entity_poly.type
_entity_poly.pdbx_seq_one_letter_code
_entity_poly.pdbx_strand_id
1 'polypeptide(L)' 'MKKGIKISGAVFATEGNVDHDEFIDKFIEFVESNGWEFGGGSRLIDEDGNDIKE' A
#
# COMPACT_ATOMS: atom_id res chain seq x y z
N MET A 1 24.01 -5.31 9.94
CA MET A 1 22.64 -5.08 10.44
C MET A 1 21.88 -4.28 9.40
N LYS A 2 20.78 -4.81 8.85
CA LYS A 2 19.96 -4.10 7.84
C LYS A 2 19.07 -3.09 8.58
N LYS A 3 18.95 -1.86 8.05
CA LYS A 3 17.98 -0.87 8.54
C LYS A 3 16.70 -1.01 7.70
N GLY A 4 15.55 -0.83 8.32
CA GLY A 4 14.24 -0.86 7.64
C GLY A 4 13.35 0.27 8.13
N ILE A 5 12.31 0.57 7.35
CA ILE A 5 11.29 1.57 7.69
C ILE A 5 9.98 0.84 7.93
N LYS A 6 9.33 1.10 9.06
CA LYS A 6 7.97 0.62 9.34
C LYS A 6 6.98 1.66 8.82
N ILE A 7 6.02 1.22 8.01
CA ILE A 7 4.95 2.05 7.48
C ILE A 7 3.66 1.75 8.27
N SER A 8 2.89 2.78 8.60
CA SER A 8 1.57 2.67 9.23
C SER A 8 0.72 3.85 8.77
N GLY A 9 -0.50 3.57 8.32
CA GLY A 9 -1.40 4.56 7.73
C GLY A 9 -2.24 3.95 6.61
N ALA A 10 -3.01 4.79 5.94
CA ALA A 10 -3.85 4.44 4.81
C ALA A 10 -3.67 5.46 3.68
N VAL A 11 -3.89 5.02 2.45
CA VAL A 11 -3.86 5.86 1.25
C VAL A 11 -5.28 5.96 0.71
N PHE A 12 -5.73 7.20 0.49
CA PHE A 12 -7.02 7.49 -0.14
C PHE A 12 -6.77 8.32 -1.39
N ALA A 13 -7.59 8.10 -2.41
CA ALA A 13 -7.59 8.95 -3.58
C ALA A 13 -8.11 10.34 -3.20
N THR A 14 -7.48 11.41 -3.70
CA THR A 14 -8.02 12.76 -3.54
C THR A 14 -9.27 12.98 -4.38
N GLU A 15 -9.43 12.21 -5.47
CA GLU A 15 -10.61 12.17 -6.33
C GLU A 15 -10.82 10.72 -6.82
N GLY A 16 -12.06 10.22 -6.77
CA GLY A 16 -12.38 8.86 -7.19
C GLY A 16 -12.04 7.78 -6.15
N ASN A 17 -11.68 6.59 -6.62
CA ASN A 17 -11.34 5.43 -5.78
C ASN A 17 -9.92 4.95 -6.06
N VAL A 18 -9.33 4.24 -5.10
CA VAL A 18 -8.09 3.49 -5.28
C VAL A 18 -8.45 2.05 -5.59
N ASP A 19 -8.02 1.56 -6.74
CA ASP A 19 -8.00 0.13 -7.04
C ASP A 19 -6.87 -0.53 -6.26
N HIS A 20 -7.18 -1.59 -5.51
CA HIS A 20 -6.23 -2.20 -4.59
C HIS A 20 -5.05 -2.83 -5.33
N ASP A 21 -5.32 -3.58 -6.40
CA ASP A 21 -4.30 -4.31 -7.15
C ASP A 21 -3.41 -3.34 -7.93
N GLU A 22 -3.98 -2.33 -8.61
CA GLU A 22 -3.23 -1.28 -9.30
C GLU A 22 -2.31 -0.51 -8.33
N PHE A 23 -2.80 -0.20 -7.13
CA PHE A 23 -1.98 0.47 -6.12
C PHE A 23 -0.82 -0.41 -5.65
N ILE A 24 -1.08 -1.68 -5.35
CA ILE A 24 -0.04 -2.59 -4.83
C ILE A 24 1.02 -2.88 -5.88
N ASP A 25 0.65 -3.06 -7.14
CA ASP A 25 1.60 -3.22 -8.24
C ASP A 25 2.53 -2.00 -8.35
N LYS A 26 1.95 -0.79 -8.37
CA LYS A 26 2.74 0.47 -8.43
C LYS A 26 3.60 0.68 -7.19
N PHE A 27 3.10 0.34 -6.02
CA PHE A 27 3.85 0.48 -4.76
C PHE A 27 5.04 -0.48 -4.72
N ILE A 28 4.85 -1.74 -5.10
CA ILE A 28 5.93 -2.74 -5.18
C ILE A 28 6.96 -2.31 -6.21
N GLU A 29 6.53 -1.89 -7.41
CA GLU A 29 7.44 -1.39 -8.46
C GLU A 29 8.28 -0.20 -7.96
N PHE A 30 7.67 0.76 -7.25
CA PHE A 30 8.39 1.87 -6.63
C PHE A 30 9.44 1.40 -5.62
N VAL A 31 9.10 0.44 -4.75
CA VAL A 31 10.03 -0.07 -3.74
C VAL A 31 11.20 -0.82 -4.39
N GLU A 32 10.92 -1.72 -5.33
CA GLU A 32 11.92 -2.56 -5.98
C GLU A 32 12.83 -1.76 -6.92
N SER A 33 12.30 -0.75 -7.63
CA SER A 33 13.10 0.14 -8.49
C SER A 33 14.16 0.95 -7.71
N ASN A 34 14.01 1.08 -6.39
CA ASN A 34 14.99 1.68 -5.50
C ASN A 34 15.94 0.65 -4.84
N GLY A 35 15.88 -0.63 -5.24
CA GLY A 35 16.69 -1.70 -4.67
C GLY A 35 16.27 -2.09 -3.25
N TRP A 36 15.01 -1.86 -2.89
CA TRP A 36 14.43 -2.24 -1.61
C TRP A 36 13.47 -3.42 -1.78
N GLU A 37 13.01 -3.96 -0.65
CA GLU A 37 12.06 -5.06 -0.60
C GLU A 37 10.95 -4.67 0.39
N PHE A 38 9.70 -4.92 0.02
CA PHE A 38 8.58 -4.78 0.94
C PHE A 38 8.11 -6.16 1.41
N GLY A 39 7.94 -6.32 2.71
CA GLY A 39 7.39 -7.51 3.32
C GLY A 39 6.19 -7.15 4.19
N GLY A 40 5.04 -7.77 3.95
CA GLY A 40 3.80 -7.49 4.66
C GLY A 40 2.57 -7.87 3.86
N GLY A 41 1.43 -7.30 4.25
CA GLY A 41 0.17 -7.42 3.52
C GLY A 41 -0.56 -6.08 3.48
N SER A 42 -1.42 -5.93 2.48
CA SER A 42 -2.31 -4.79 2.30
C SER A 42 -3.75 -5.25 2.37
N ARG A 43 -4.66 -4.29 2.63
CA ARG A 43 -6.10 -4.49 2.62
C ARG A 43 -6.76 -3.24 2.07
N LEU A 44 -7.85 -3.41 1.34
CA LEU A 44 -8.73 -2.31 0.96
C LEU A 44 -9.62 -1.96 2.16
N ILE A 45 -9.69 -0.68 2.51
CA ILE A 45 -10.46 -0.18 3.66
C ILE A 45 -11.28 1.05 3.30
N ASP A 46 -12.34 1.33 4.05
CA ASP A 46 -13.07 2.60 4.00
C ASP A 46 -12.42 3.69 4.88
N GLU A 47 -12.99 4.91 4.88
CA GLU A 47 -12.50 6.04 5.67
C GLU A 47 -12.59 5.82 7.19
N ASP A 48 -13.47 4.92 7.63
CA ASP A 48 -13.62 4.51 9.03
C ASP A 48 -12.63 3.40 9.43
N GLY A 49 -11.87 2.86 8.46
CA GLY A 49 -10.86 1.82 8.65
C GLY A 49 -11.41 0.40 8.64
N ASN A 50 -12.63 0.18 8.14
CA ASN A 50 -13.22 -1.15 8.00
C ASN A 50 -12.79 -1.80 6.69
N ASP A 51 -12.59 -3.12 6.71
CA ASP A 51 -12.23 -3.89 5.50
C ASP A 51 -13.37 -3.84 4.47
N ILE A 52 -13.02 -3.52 3.23
CA ILE A 52 -13.91 -3.60 2.06
C ILE A 52 -13.63 -4.93 1.35
N LYS A 53 -14.70 -5.61 0.92
CA LYS A 53 -14.59 -6.76 0.02
C LYS A 53 -14.85 -6.28 -1.41
N GLU A 54 -13.89 -6.51 -2.30
CA GLU A 54 -14.14 -6.51 -3.74
C GLU A 54 -14.87 -7.79 -4.17
#